data_AF-A0A2P9GW34-F1
#
_entry.id   AF-A0A2P9GW34-F1
#
_cell.length_a   1.000
_cell.length_b   1.000
_cell.length_c   1.000
_cell.angle_alpha   90.00
_cell.angle_beta   90.00
_cell.angle_gamma   90.00
#
_symmetry.space_group_name_H-M   'P 1'
#
loop_
_entity.id
_entity.type
_entity.pdbx_description
1 polymer ?
#
loop_
_entity_poly.entity_id
_entity_poly.type
_entity_poly.pdbx_seq_one_letter_code
_entity_poly.pdbx_strand_id
1 'polypeptide(L)'
;MEAKKVIATYNGRSEIENRIKEGKNTLRWDKTSCHRFAANQARLLVGCLAYNLLHMIRDSAFWGENVKPSIDSIIRRLVKVGARVVYHARRRHVHAATAFPLARHYRILFA
;
A
#
# COMPACT_ATOMS: atom_id res chain seq x y z
N MET A 1 -12.66 -24.05 -27.86
CA MET A 1 -11.70 -23.32 -26.99
C MET A 1 -10.94 -24.34 -26.16
N GLU A 2 -9.62 -24.25 -26.11
CA GLU A 2 -8.78 -25.15 -25.30
C GLU A 2 -9.11 -25.00 -23.80
N ALA A 3 -9.25 -26.10 -23.06
CA ALA A 3 -9.69 -26.11 -21.66
C ALA A 3 -8.86 -25.19 -20.74
N LYS A 4 -7.54 -25.10 -20.99
CA LYS A 4 -6.62 -24.21 -20.27
C LYS A 4 -7.00 -22.74 -20.39
N LYS A 5 -7.47 -22.30 -21.55
CA LYS A 5 -7.87 -20.91 -21.79
C LYS A 5 -9.12 -20.54 -20.98
N VAL A 6 -10.07 -21.47 -20.86
CA VAL A 6 -11.28 -21.27 -20.05
C VAL A 6 -10.91 -21.12 -18.57
N ILE A 7 -10.02 -21.99 -18.07
CA ILE A 7 -9.55 -21.95 -16.68
C ILE A 7 -8.80 -20.64 -16.40
N ALA A 8 -7.89 -20.21 -17.29
CA ALA A 8 -7.14 -18.98 -17.12
C ALA A 8 -8.06 -17.74 -17.06
N THR A 9 -9.05 -17.65 -17.94
CA THR A 9 -10.05 -16.57 -17.92
C THR A 9 -10.86 -16.60 -16.62
N TYR A 10 -11.29 -17.78 -16.16
CA TYR A 10 -12.04 -17.90 -14.92
C TYR A 10 -11.22 -17.48 -13.70
N ASN A 11 -9.94 -17.84 -13.65
CA ASN A 11 -9.03 -17.43 -12.57
C ASN A 11 -8.83 -15.91 -12.50
N GLY A 12 -8.90 -15.20 -13.64
CA GLY A 12 -8.86 -13.74 -13.66
C GLY A 12 -9.97 -13.10 -12.81
N ARG A 13 -11.16 -13.71 -12.74
CA ARG A 13 -12.24 -13.24 -11.87
C ARG A 13 -11.88 -13.36 -10.39
N SER A 14 -11.28 -14.48 -9.99
CA SER A 14 -10.85 -14.71 -8.61
C SER A 14 -9.79 -13.69 -8.17
N GLU A 15 -8.89 -13.33 -9.09
CA GLU A 15 -7.86 -12.31 -8.86
C GLU A 15 -8.47 -10.94 -8.55
N ILE A 16 -9.47 -10.52 -9.32
CA ILE A 16 -10.21 -9.26 -9.08
C ILE A 16 -10.87 -9.26 -7.70
N GLU A 17 -11.49 -10.37 -7.31
CA GLU A 17 -12.10 -10.50 -5.98
C GLU A 17 -11.05 -10.38 -4.86
N ASN A 18 -9.88 -10.98 -5.04
CA ASN A 18 -8.76 -10.85 -4.11
C ASN A 18 -8.27 -9.40 -3.99
N ARG A 19 -8.21 -8.65 -5.10
CA ARG A 19 -7.88 -7.21 -5.07
C ARG A 19 -8.92 -6.39 -4.32
N ILE A 20 -10.21 -6.66 -4.54
CA ILE A 20 -11.30 -5.98 -3.81
C ILE A 20 -11.20 -6.29 -2.31
N LYS A 21 -10.92 -7.55 -1.92
CA LYS A 21 -10.70 -7.94 -0.53
C LYS A 21 -9.49 -7.22 0.08
N GLU A 22 -8.37 -7.15 -0.64
CA GLU A 22 -7.19 -6.43 -0.20
C GLU A 22 -7.48 -4.93 0.00
N GLY A 23 -8.17 -4.28 -0.95
CA GLY A 23 -8.57 -2.87 -0.84
C GLY A 23 -9.51 -2.60 0.35
N LYS A 24 -10.48 -3.49 0.60
CA LYS A 24 -11.34 -3.42 1.80
C LYS A 24 -10.51 -3.54 3.08
N ASN A 25 -9.63 -4.54 3.19
CA ASN A 25 -8.85 -4.78 4.40
C ASN A 25 -7.81 -3.68 4.68
N THR A 26 -7.14 -3.17 3.64
CA THR A 26 -6.02 -2.23 3.80
C THR A 26 -6.45 -0.77 3.79
N LEU A 27 -7.34 -0.40 2.86
CA LEU A 27 -7.77 0.99 2.62
C LEU A 27 -9.19 1.28 3.09
N ARG A 28 -9.89 0.29 3.67
CA ARG A 28 -11.24 0.43 4.23
C ARG A 28 -12.27 0.92 3.21
N TRP A 29 -12.26 0.33 2.02
CA TRP A 29 -13.22 0.62 0.95
C TRP A 29 -14.67 0.36 1.35
N ASP A 30 -14.89 -0.49 2.35
CA ASP A 30 -16.18 -0.81 2.95
C ASP A 30 -16.67 0.24 3.96
N LYS A 31 -15.82 1.18 4.40
CA LYS A 31 -16.21 2.22 5.34
C LYS A 31 -16.94 3.37 4.65
N THR A 32 -18.26 3.22 4.50
CA THR A 32 -19.18 4.22 3.93
C THR A 32 -20.01 4.92 5.02
N SER A 33 -19.36 5.65 5.91
CA SER A 33 -20.00 6.29 7.07
C SER A 33 -20.52 7.71 6.80
N CYS A 34 -20.35 8.26 5.60
CA CYS A 34 -20.86 9.60 5.29
C CYS A 34 -22.36 9.57 5.04
N HIS A 35 -23.08 10.62 5.46
CA HIS A 35 -24.52 10.75 5.22
C HIS A 35 -24.88 10.89 3.73
N ARG A 36 -23.99 11.45 2.90
CA ARG A 36 -24.21 11.67 1.47
C ARG A 36 -23.56 10.56 0.64
N PHE A 37 -24.32 9.99 -0.29
CA PHE A 37 -23.83 8.96 -1.21
C PHE A 37 -22.61 9.44 -2.02
N ALA A 38 -22.67 10.66 -2.60
CA ALA A 38 -21.57 11.23 -3.37
C ALA A 38 -20.25 11.35 -2.56
N ALA A 39 -20.34 11.61 -1.24
CA ALA A 39 -19.16 11.65 -0.38
C ALA A 39 -18.54 10.26 -0.18
N ASN A 40 -19.37 9.21 -0.02
CA ASN A 40 -18.89 7.83 0.04
C ASN A 40 -18.28 7.38 -1.30
N GLN A 41 -18.88 7.78 -2.43
CA GLN A 41 -18.32 7.53 -3.76
C GLN A 41 -16.95 8.20 -3.93
N ALA A 42 -16.84 9.49 -3.59
CA ALA A 42 -15.56 10.21 -3.64
C ALA A 42 -14.49 9.55 -2.74
N ARG A 43 -14.88 9.12 -1.54
CA ARG A 43 -13.99 8.37 -0.62
C ARG A 43 -13.49 7.07 -1.25
N LEU A 44 -14.37 6.31 -1.90
CA LEU A 44 -14.00 5.07 -2.59
C LEU A 44 -13.06 5.36 -3.76
N LEU A 45 -13.33 6.38 -4.58
CA LEU A 45 -12.48 6.77 -5.71
C LEU A 45 -11.07 7.16 -5.26
N VAL A 46 -10.95 7.94 -4.17
CA VAL A 46 -9.64 8.26 -3.57
C VAL A 46 -8.95 6.99 -3.06
N GLY A 47 -9.71 6.05 -2.47
CA GLY A 47 -9.21 4.74 -2.07
C GLY A 47 -8.68 3.93 -3.26
N CYS A 48 -9.37 3.93 -4.41
CA CYS A 48 -8.91 3.27 -5.63
C CYS A 48 -7.63 3.92 -6.18
N LEU A 49 -7.55 5.26 -6.18
CA LEU A 49 -6.34 5.98 -6.59
C LEU A 49 -5.15 5.62 -5.69
N ALA A 50 -5.34 5.65 -4.37
CA ALA A 50 -4.31 5.27 -3.41
C ALA A 50 -3.84 3.82 -3.60
N TYR A 51 -4.76 2.89 -3.91
CA TYR A 51 -4.42 1.50 -4.20
C TYR A 51 -3.51 1.37 -5.42
N ASN A 52 -3.85 2.05 -6.52
CA ASN A 52 -3.01 2.06 -7.72
C ASN A 52 -1.61 2.63 -7.45
N LEU A 53 -1.52 3.73 -6.69
CA LEU A 53 -0.23 4.29 -6.28
C LEU A 53 0.60 3.32 -5.44
N LEU A 54 -0.02 2.60 -4.51
CA LEU A 54 0.67 1.59 -3.69
C LEU A 54 1.17 0.41 -4.53
N HIS A 55 0.42 0.00 -5.57
CA HIS A 55 0.90 -1.01 -6.53
C HIS A 55 2.07 -0.49 -7.36
N MET A 56 2.03 0.76 -7.84
CA MET A 56 3.17 1.36 -8.55
C MET A 56 4.42 1.43 -7.66
N ILE A 57 4.27 1.80 -6.39
CA ILE A 57 5.37 1.79 -5.41
C ILE A 57 5.88 0.38 -5.20
N ARG A 58 5.00 -0.62 -5.07
CA ARG A 58 5.40 -2.03 -4.95
C ARG A 58 6.31 -2.44 -6.09
N ASP A 59 5.89 -2.18 -7.31
CA ASP A 59 6.54 -2.70 -8.50
C ASP A 59 7.86 -1.94 -8.79
N SER A 60 7.97 -0.66 -8.39
CA SER A 60 9.17 0.16 -8.58
C SER A 60 10.21 0.04 -7.46
N ALA A 61 9.78 -0.01 -6.20
CA ALA A 61 10.68 0.09 -5.04
C ALA A 61 11.09 -1.26 -4.45
N PHE A 62 10.38 -2.34 -4.76
CA PHE A 62 10.58 -3.67 -4.14
C PHE A 62 11.01 -4.75 -5.14
N TRP A 63 11.61 -4.38 -6.27
CA TRP A 63 12.01 -5.29 -7.35
C TRP A 63 13.08 -6.32 -6.96
N GLY A 64 13.82 -6.08 -5.87
CA GLY A 64 14.89 -6.97 -5.37
C GLY A 64 14.51 -7.90 -4.22
N GLU A 65 13.26 -7.88 -3.74
CA GLU A 65 12.82 -8.82 -2.70
C GLU A 65 12.42 -10.18 -3.31
N ASN A 66 12.88 -11.28 -2.70
CA ASN A 66 12.51 -12.64 -3.12
C ASN A 66 11.01 -12.91 -3.09
N VAL A 67 10.28 -12.17 -2.25
CA VAL A 67 8.83 -12.28 -2.07
C VAL A 67 8.21 -10.92 -2.30
N LYS A 68 7.20 -10.83 -3.16
CA LYS A 68 6.45 -9.59 -3.38
C LYS A 68 5.73 -9.19 -2.09
N PRO A 69 5.99 -7.99 -1.53
CA PRO A 69 5.31 -7.56 -0.33
C PRO A 69 3.82 -7.30 -0.59
N SER A 70 2.97 -7.64 0.39
CA SER A 70 1.56 -7.27 0.36
C SER A 70 1.39 -5.75 0.46
N ILE A 71 0.24 -5.21 0.02
CA ILE A 71 -0.02 -3.77 0.14
C ILE A 71 -0.04 -3.31 1.61
N ASP A 72 -0.53 -4.15 2.53
CA ASP A 72 -0.47 -3.86 3.98
C ASP A 72 0.98 -3.75 4.47
N SER A 73 1.86 -4.64 4.02
CA SER A 73 3.29 -4.58 4.36
C SER A 73 3.89 -3.26 3.89
N ILE A 74 3.59 -2.82 2.67
CA ILE A 74 4.07 -1.54 2.13
C ILE A 74 3.55 -0.36 2.96
N ILE A 75 2.26 -0.35 3.30
CA ILE A 75 1.67 0.70 4.15
C ILE A 75 2.36 0.74 5.51
N ARG A 76 2.59 -0.42 6.16
CA ARG A 76 3.30 -0.49 7.45
C ARG A 76 4.74 -0.05 7.34
N ARG A 77 5.42 -0.44 6.26
CA ARG A 77 6.83 -0.14 6.03
C ARG A 77 7.03 1.32 5.67
N LEU A 78 6.13 1.99 4.94
CA LEU A 78 6.37 3.34 4.40
C LEU A 78 5.49 4.44 5.00
N VAL A 79 4.21 4.16 5.28
CA VAL A 79 3.21 5.18 5.63
C VAL A 79 2.95 5.23 7.14
N LYS A 80 2.85 4.08 7.79
CA LYS A 80 2.56 3.97 9.23
C LYS A 80 3.82 3.90 10.11
N VAL A 81 4.94 4.45 9.64
CA VAL A 81 6.18 4.49 10.41
C VAL A 81 6.14 5.65 11.39
N GLY A 82 6.31 5.35 12.68
CA GLY A 82 6.55 6.36 13.70
C GLY A 82 8.01 6.83 13.66
N ALA A 83 8.23 8.08 13.27
CA ALA A 83 9.56 8.70 13.28
C ALA A 83 9.47 10.17 13.69
N ARG A 84 10.51 10.67 14.35
CA ARG A 84 10.66 12.10 14.65
C ARG A 84 11.35 12.78 13.48
N VAL A 85 10.67 13.73 12.85
CA VAL A 85 11.27 14.57 11.80
C VAL A 85 11.81 15.85 12.44
N VAL A 86 13.11 16.09 12.30
CA VAL A 86 13.80 17.27 12.81
C VAL A 86 14.29 18.09 11.63
N TYR A 87 14.01 19.39 11.67
CA TYR A 87 14.47 20.35 10.68
C TYR A 87 15.67 21.08 11.24
N HIS A 88 16.83 20.97 10.57
CA HIS A 88 18.04 21.68 10.97
C HIS A 88 18.67 22.36 9.76
N ALA A 89 18.81 23.68 9.83
CA ALA A 89 19.23 24.53 8.73
C ALA A 89 18.43 24.23 7.44
N ARG A 90 19.07 23.64 6.42
CA ARG A 90 18.45 23.24 5.14
C ARG A 90 18.21 21.73 5.01
N ARG A 91 18.42 20.95 6.08
CA ARG A 91 18.28 19.48 6.07
C ARG A 91 17.09 19.02 6.91
N ARG A 92 16.49 17.92 6.46
CA ARG A 92 15.42 17.21 7.15
C ARG A 92 15.99 15.89 7.64
N HIS A 93 16.04 15.70 8.95
CA HIS A 93 16.51 14.47 9.57
C HIS A 93 15.32 13.65 10.04
N VAL A 94 15.31 12.35 9.71
CA VAL A 94 14.26 11.44 10.14
C VAL A 94 14.86 10.46 11.14
N HIS A 95 14.43 10.59 12.40
CA HIS A 95 14.87 9.71 13.49
C HIS A 95 13.81 8.64 13.72
N ALA A 96 14.10 7.40 13.29
CA ALA A 96 13.32 6.24 13.66
C ALA A 96 13.72 5.75 15.07
N ALA A 97 12.76 5.18 15.81
CA ALA A 97 13.03 4.58 17.12
C ALA A 97 14.06 3.45 17.01
N THR A 98 14.98 3.31 17.97
CA THR A 98 16.01 2.27 17.94
C THR A 98 15.43 0.86 17.96
N ALA A 99 14.28 0.67 18.63
CA ALA A 99 13.57 -0.60 18.69
C ALA A 99 12.75 -0.92 17.41
N PHE A 100 12.66 0.01 16.45
CA PHE A 100 11.93 -0.25 15.20
C PHE A 100 12.71 -1.27 14.34
N PRO A 101 12.10 -2.39 13.92
CA PRO A 101 12.83 -3.46 13.22
C PRO A 101 13.55 -3.02 11.94
N LEU A 102 13.05 -1.98 11.26
CA LEU A 102 13.66 -1.44 10.04
C LEU A 102 14.49 -0.17 10.29
N ALA A 103 14.81 0.18 11.53
CA ALA A 103 15.53 1.40 11.88
C ALA A 103 16.86 1.54 11.12
N ARG A 104 17.59 0.43 10.90
CA ARG A 104 18.85 0.45 10.14
C ARG A 104 18.65 0.94 8.70
N HIS A 105 17.64 0.44 8.00
CA HIS A 105 17.34 0.83 6.62
C HIS A 105 16.92 2.31 6.54
N TYR A 106 16.12 2.76 7.51
CA TYR A 106 15.68 4.16 7.60
C TYR A 106 16.85 5.12 7.87
N ARG A 107 17.80 4.73 8.72
CA ARG A 107 19.01 5.54 8.95
C ARG A 107 19.83 5.71 7.67
N ILE A 108 19.95 4.70 6.83
CA ILE A 108 20.69 4.79 5.56
C ILE A 108 19.99 5.74 4.58
N LEU A 109 18.66 5.67 4.50
CA LEU A 109 17.87 6.50 3.58
C LEU A 109 17.81 7.99 3.99
N PHE A 110 17.93 8.28 5.29
CA PHE A 110 17.75 9.63 5.85
C PHE A 110 19.01 10.19 6.55
N ALA A 111 20.17 9.57 6.35
CA ALA A 111 21.48 10.10 6.75
C ALA A 111 21.93 11.23 5.82
#